data_AF-A0A238DWY3-F1
#
_entry.id   AF-A0A238DWY3-F1
#
_cell.length_a   1.000
_cell.length_b   1.000
_cell.length_c   1.000
_cell.angle_alpha   90.00
_cell.angle_beta   90.00
_cell.angle_gamma   90.00
#
_symmetry.space_group_name_H-M   'P 1'
#
loop_
_entity.id
_entity.type
_entity.pdbx_description
1 polymer ?
#
loop_
_entity_poly.entity_id
_entity_poly.type
_entity_poly.pdbx_seq_one_letter_code
_entity_poly.pdbx_strand_id
1 'polypeptide(L)'
;MKATETNLLEWQKRYGTEEACAQALARQRWPEGFRCPRCGHDHGYVISTRHSCECSKCHYQASLTAGTLFHSTNLPLAKWFWAIYLAASDKGGISAVRLSKQIEVSWITASRMLRKIRMAMGHRDSIYRLHDLIEIDDALVGGRRSGKRGRGAAGKSAVLVAVENRDKRAPRKTARTLA
;
A
#
# COMPACT_ATOMS: atom_id res chain seq x y z
N MET A 1 16.49 -2.38 -0.48
CA MET A 1 16.00 -1.71 -1.71
C MET A 1 16.11 -0.21 -1.49
N LYS A 2 17.00 0.48 -2.22
CA LYS A 2 16.94 1.94 -2.33
C LYS A 2 15.62 2.28 -3.02
N ALA A 3 14.79 3.13 -2.44
CA ALA A 3 13.66 3.68 -3.16
C ALA A 3 14.24 4.57 -4.25
N THR A 4 14.17 4.15 -5.50
CA THR A 4 14.49 5.02 -6.63
C THR A 4 13.50 6.18 -6.57
N GLU A 5 13.98 7.40 -6.35
CA GLU A 5 13.13 8.60 -6.42
C GLU A 5 12.48 8.61 -7.80
N THR A 6 11.20 8.22 -7.84
CA THR A 6 10.44 8.14 -9.08
C THR A 6 9.64 9.43 -9.14
N ASN A 7 10.00 10.33 -10.04
CA ASN A 7 9.23 11.56 -10.25
C ASN A 7 7.90 11.25 -10.99
N LEU A 8 7.03 12.25 -11.08
CA LEU A 8 5.69 12.11 -11.67
C LEU A 8 5.74 11.56 -13.11
N LEU A 9 6.67 12.07 -13.92
CA LEU A 9 6.76 11.74 -15.34
C LEU A 9 7.26 10.30 -15.54
N GLU A 10 8.23 9.86 -14.73
CA GLU A 10 8.69 8.48 -14.74
C GLU A 10 7.61 7.51 -14.26
N TRP A 11 6.84 7.90 -13.25
CA TRP A 11 5.71 7.09 -12.78
C TRP A 11 4.67 6.90 -13.88
N GLN A 12 4.28 7.97 -14.56
CA GLN A 12 3.34 7.92 -15.67
C GLN A 12 3.84 7.04 -16.82
N LYS A 13 5.12 7.13 -17.19
CA LYS A 13 5.71 6.28 -18.23
C LYS A 13 5.68 4.80 -17.85
N ARG A 14 5.89 4.48 -16.57
CA ARG A 14 5.99 3.08 -16.09
C ARG A 14 4.63 2.45 -15.79
N TYR A 15 3.66 3.22 -15.32
CA TYR A 15 2.38 2.74 -14.80
C TYR A 15 1.16 3.49 -15.38
N GLY A 16 1.33 4.11 -16.55
CA GLY A 16 0.27 4.89 -17.20
C GLY A 16 -0.83 4.03 -17.83
N THR A 17 -0.57 2.75 -18.10
CA THR A 17 -1.54 1.83 -18.73
C THR A 17 -1.93 0.69 -17.78
N GLU A 18 -3.10 0.11 -18.03
CA GLU A 18 -3.62 -1.01 -17.24
C GLU A 18 -2.72 -2.25 -17.40
N GLU A 19 -2.24 -2.50 -18.62
CA GLU A 19 -1.35 -3.61 -18.94
C GLU A 19 -0.01 -3.50 -18.21
N ALA A 20 0.57 -2.29 -18.16
CA ALA A 20 1.82 -2.05 -17.46
C ALA A 20 1.67 -2.29 -15.95
N CYS A 21 0.53 -1.87 -15.38
CA CYS A 21 0.20 -2.13 -13.98
C CYS A 21 -0.01 -3.63 -13.71
N ALA A 22 -0.74 -4.33 -14.58
CA ALA A 22 -0.97 -5.77 -14.47
C ALA A 22 0.34 -6.56 -14.55
N GLN A 23 1.23 -6.22 -15.49
CA GLN A 23 2.56 -6.84 -15.60
C GLN A 23 3.43 -6.56 -14.38
N ALA A 24 3.40 -5.34 -13.84
CA ALA A 24 4.11 -5.01 -12.61
C ALA A 24 3.62 -5.83 -11.42
N LEU A 25 2.30 -5.97 -11.28
CA LEU A 25 1.68 -6.80 -10.25
C LEU A 25 2.02 -8.28 -10.43
N ALA A 26 2.03 -8.78 -11.67
CA ALA A 26 2.41 -10.15 -11.98
C ALA A 26 3.86 -10.44 -11.55
N ARG A 27 4.81 -9.56 -11.90
CA ARG A 27 6.23 -9.66 -11.48
C ARG A 27 6.40 -9.65 -9.96
N GLN A 28 5.59 -8.85 -9.25
CA GLN A 28 5.65 -8.81 -7.79
C GLN A 28 5.06 -10.07 -7.14
N ARG A 29 3.96 -10.60 -7.70
CA ARG A 29 3.30 -11.81 -7.22
C ARG A 29 4.12 -13.07 -7.50
N TRP A 30 4.77 -13.11 -8.66
CA TRP A 30 5.48 -14.25 -9.19
C TRP A 30 6.86 -13.82 -9.71
N PRO A 31 7.84 -13.65 -8.81
CA PRO A 31 9.17 -13.13 -9.16
C PRO A 31 9.94 -14.07 -10.10
N GLU A 32 9.74 -15.38 -9.93
CA GLU A 32 10.41 -16.46 -10.66
C GLU A 32 9.54 -17.04 -11.79
N GLY A 33 8.43 -16.37 -12.14
CA GLY A 33 7.44 -16.88 -13.08
C GLY A 33 6.21 -17.48 -12.39
N PHE A 34 5.17 -17.71 -13.18
CA PHE A 34 3.87 -18.15 -12.68
C PHE A 34 4.01 -19.45 -11.88
N ARG A 35 3.42 -19.48 -10.67
CA ARG A 35 3.29 -20.71 -9.90
C ARG A 35 1.86 -20.85 -9.44
N CYS A 36 1.21 -21.94 -9.85
CA CYS A 36 -0.17 -22.22 -9.52
C CYS A 36 -0.33 -22.37 -8.00
N PRO A 37 -1.20 -21.59 -7.34
CA PRO A 37 -1.40 -21.67 -5.90
C PRO A 37 -2.10 -22.96 -5.45
N ARG A 38 -2.73 -23.71 -6.38
CA ARG A 38 -3.44 -24.95 -6.08
C ARG A 38 -2.57 -26.20 -6.22
N CYS A 39 -1.80 -26.31 -7.30
CA CYS A 39 -1.04 -27.52 -7.63
C CYS A 39 0.48 -27.31 -7.73
N GLY A 40 0.97 -26.08 -7.60
CA GLY A 40 2.40 -25.76 -7.66
C GLY A 40 3.04 -25.81 -9.04
N HIS A 41 2.29 -26.11 -10.11
CA HIS A 41 2.80 -26.11 -11.47
C HIS A 41 3.23 -24.71 -11.92
N ASP A 42 4.29 -24.65 -12.72
CA ASP A 42 5.04 -23.47 -13.13
C ASP A 42 4.59 -22.90 -14.49
N HIS A 43 3.63 -23.56 -15.16
CA HIS A 43 3.11 -23.12 -16.43
C HIS A 43 1.64 -22.71 -16.36
N GLY A 44 1.31 -21.63 -17.07
CA GLY A 44 -0.05 -21.10 -17.16
C GLY A 44 -0.19 -20.03 -18.22
N TYR A 45 -1.42 -19.84 -18.69
CA TYR A 45 -1.79 -18.89 -19.73
C TYR A 45 -2.40 -17.64 -19.13
N VAL A 46 -1.97 -16.47 -19.59
CA VAL A 46 -2.54 -15.18 -19.15
C VAL A 46 -3.87 -14.95 -19.85
N ILE A 47 -4.93 -14.83 -19.07
CA ILE A 47 -6.24 -14.39 -19.53
C ILE A 47 -6.28 -12.88 -19.36
N SER A 48 -5.96 -12.16 -20.45
CA SER A 48 -5.87 -10.70 -20.48
C SER A 48 -7.17 -10.02 -20.04
N THR A 49 -8.32 -10.56 -20.44
CA THR A 49 -9.65 -10.00 -20.14
C THR A 49 -10.02 -9.98 -18.65
N ARG A 50 -9.38 -10.80 -17.81
CA ARG A 50 -9.76 -10.98 -16.40
C ARG A 50 -8.60 -10.74 -15.42
N HIS A 51 -7.44 -10.27 -15.89
CA HIS A 51 -6.23 -10.15 -15.09
C HIS A 51 -5.96 -11.44 -14.28
N SER A 52 -6.04 -12.60 -14.94
CA SER A 52 -5.89 -13.91 -14.31
C SER A 52 -4.98 -14.80 -15.13
N CYS A 53 -4.41 -15.81 -14.48
CA CYS A 53 -3.58 -16.81 -15.11
C CYS A 53 -4.19 -18.18 -14.88
N GLU A 54 -4.46 -18.91 -15.95
CA GLU A 54 -4.99 -20.26 -15.89
C GLU A 54 -3.84 -21.28 -15.92
N CYS A 55 -3.81 -22.18 -14.93
CA CYS A 55 -2.82 -23.24 -14.90
C CYS A 55 -3.10 -24.29 -15.99
N SER A 56 -2.08 -24.63 -16.78
CA SER A 56 -2.18 -25.65 -17.85
C SER A 56 -2.47 -27.08 -17.34
N LYS A 57 -2.15 -27.38 -16.06
CA LYS A 57 -2.30 -28.72 -15.49
C LYS A 57 -3.64 -28.96 -14.79
N CYS A 58 -4.12 -27.98 -14.02
CA CYS A 58 -5.31 -28.14 -13.18
C CYS A 58 -6.46 -27.19 -13.54
N HIS A 59 -6.29 -26.38 -14.60
CA HIS A 59 -7.24 -25.38 -15.08
C HIS A 59 -7.69 -24.37 -14.01
N TYR A 60 -6.93 -24.26 -12.91
CA TYR A 60 -7.23 -23.30 -11.87
C TYR A 60 -6.86 -21.89 -12.35
N GLN A 61 -7.83 -20.98 -12.29
CA GLN A 61 -7.67 -19.57 -12.64
C GLN A 61 -7.21 -18.78 -11.41
N ALA A 62 -5.92 -18.47 -11.36
CA ALA A 62 -5.35 -17.62 -10.32
C ALA A 62 -5.47 -16.13 -10.74
N SER A 63 -6.29 -15.37 -10.02
CA SER A 63 -6.37 -13.92 -10.23
C SER A 63 -5.09 -13.21 -9.77
N LEU A 64 -4.62 -12.23 -10.56
CA LEU A 64 -3.47 -11.38 -10.21
C LEU A 64 -3.72 -10.57 -8.94
N THR A 65 -4.96 -10.17 -8.69
CA THR A 65 -5.34 -9.32 -7.55
C THR A 65 -5.63 -10.13 -6.29
N ALA A 66 -5.81 -11.45 -6.37
CA ALA A 66 -6.18 -12.30 -5.24
C ALA A 66 -5.15 -12.26 -4.11
N GLY A 67 -5.58 -11.98 -2.88
CA GLY A 67 -4.68 -11.91 -1.72
C GLY A 67 -3.67 -10.76 -1.76
N THR A 68 -3.90 -9.74 -2.60
CA THR A 68 -3.09 -8.52 -2.64
C THR A 68 -3.90 -7.30 -2.15
N LEU A 69 -3.27 -6.12 -2.12
CA LEU A 69 -3.96 -4.85 -1.87
C LEU A 69 -5.21 -4.66 -2.77
N PHE A 70 -5.11 -5.17 -4.00
CA PHE A 70 -6.10 -5.05 -5.06
C PHE A 70 -7.22 -6.11 -4.97
N HIS A 71 -7.21 -6.96 -3.94
CA HIS A 71 -8.21 -8.02 -3.82
C HIS A 71 -9.64 -7.48 -3.87
N SER A 72 -10.47 -8.12 -4.71
CA SER A 72 -11.88 -7.80 -4.97
C SER A 72 -12.13 -6.35 -5.38
N THR A 73 -11.22 -5.77 -6.17
CA THR A 73 -11.41 -4.46 -6.78
C THR A 73 -12.14 -4.57 -8.12
N ASN A 74 -13.08 -3.65 -8.36
CA ASN A 74 -13.66 -3.41 -9.70
C ASN A 74 -13.07 -2.15 -10.36
N LEU A 75 -12.09 -1.52 -9.71
CA LEU A 75 -11.38 -0.36 -10.26
C LEU A 75 -10.19 -0.79 -11.11
N PRO A 76 -9.88 -0.03 -12.19
CA PRO A 76 -8.63 -0.19 -12.93
C PRO A 76 -7.41 -0.13 -12.00
N LEU A 77 -6.43 -1.00 -12.24
CA LEU A 77 -5.14 -1.02 -11.57
C LEU A 77 -4.40 0.30 -11.76
N ALA A 78 -4.52 0.96 -12.92
CA ALA A 78 -3.91 2.28 -13.13
C ALA A 78 -4.34 3.30 -12.05
N LYS A 79 -5.62 3.34 -11.68
CA LYS A 79 -6.13 4.24 -10.61
C LYS A 79 -5.54 3.88 -9.25
N TRP A 80 -5.36 2.60 -8.98
CA TRP A 80 -4.72 2.11 -7.78
C TRP A 80 -3.24 2.49 -7.69
N PHE A 81 -2.49 2.34 -8.78
CA PHE A 81 -1.09 2.73 -8.85
C PHE A 81 -0.94 4.25 -8.64
N TRP A 82 -1.81 5.06 -9.26
CA TRP A 82 -1.85 6.50 -8.99
C TRP A 82 -2.17 6.83 -7.53
N ALA A 83 -3.13 6.12 -6.92
CA ALA A 83 -3.43 6.30 -5.50
C ALA A 83 -2.23 5.97 -4.60
N ILE A 84 -1.48 4.92 -4.92
CA ILE A 84 -0.25 4.54 -4.19
C ILE A 84 0.81 5.64 -4.35
N TYR A 85 1.05 6.11 -5.58
CA TYR A 85 2.01 7.18 -5.84
C TYR A 85 1.66 8.45 -5.07
N LEU A 86 0.42 8.92 -5.18
CA LEU A 86 -0.03 10.14 -4.49
C LEU A 86 0.02 10.00 -2.97
N ALA A 87 -0.27 8.82 -2.43
CA ALA A 87 -0.18 8.56 -1.00
C ALA A 87 1.27 8.49 -0.49
N ALA A 88 2.20 8.00 -1.30
CA ALA A 88 3.61 7.84 -0.93
C ALA A 88 4.44 9.11 -1.17
N SER A 89 4.11 9.91 -2.17
CA SER A 89 4.87 11.09 -2.57
C SER A 89 4.53 12.36 -1.76
N ASP A 90 3.35 12.41 -1.14
CA ASP A 90 2.95 13.57 -0.32
C ASP A 90 3.47 13.41 1.12
N LYS A 91 4.35 14.34 1.56
CA LYS A 91 4.92 14.34 2.93
C LYS A 91 3.84 14.43 4.02
N GLY A 92 2.75 15.13 3.76
CA GLY A 92 1.62 15.26 4.70
C GLY A 92 0.56 14.17 4.55
N GLY A 93 0.73 13.28 3.56
CA GLY A 93 -0.29 12.39 3.08
C GLY A 93 -1.39 13.11 2.29
N ILE A 94 -2.17 12.34 1.54
CA ILE A 94 -3.27 12.85 0.73
C ILE A 94 -4.64 12.66 1.41
N SER A 95 -5.51 13.66 1.31
CA SER A 95 -6.89 13.56 1.77
C SER A 95 -7.76 12.75 0.79
N ALA A 96 -8.78 12.07 1.31
CA ALA A 96 -9.69 11.29 0.47
C ALA A 96 -10.42 12.15 -0.58
N VAL A 97 -10.72 13.41 -0.27
CA VAL A 97 -11.36 14.37 -1.20
C VAL A 97 -10.40 14.77 -2.32
N ARG A 98 -9.11 15.01 -2.01
CA ARG A 98 -8.13 15.35 -3.03
C ARG A 98 -7.85 14.15 -3.92
N LEU A 99 -7.69 12.97 -3.33
CA LEU A 99 -7.50 11.73 -4.08
C LEU A 99 -8.70 11.47 -5.00
N SER A 100 -9.93 11.57 -4.49
CA SER A 100 -11.14 11.28 -5.27
C SER A 100 -11.25 12.15 -6.52
N LYS A 101 -10.84 13.43 -6.43
CA LYS A 101 -10.77 14.34 -7.59
C LYS A 101 -9.64 13.96 -8.56
N GLN A 102 -8.47 13.60 -8.05
CA GLN A 102 -7.30 13.32 -8.90
C GLN A 102 -7.41 12.01 -9.69
N ILE A 103 -8.07 10.98 -9.16
CA ILE A 103 -8.23 9.68 -9.84
C ILE A 103 -9.68 9.43 -10.30
N GLU A 104 -10.55 10.44 -10.19
CA GLU A 104 -11.94 10.42 -10.64
C GLU A 104 -12.72 9.20 -10.08
N VAL A 105 -12.84 9.14 -8.76
CA VAL A 105 -13.65 8.13 -8.06
C VAL A 105 -14.52 8.80 -7.01
N SER A 106 -15.50 8.07 -6.47
CA SER A 106 -16.26 8.58 -5.33
C SER A 106 -15.36 8.76 -4.10
N TRP A 107 -15.72 9.71 -3.24
CA TRP A 107 -15.01 9.93 -1.97
C TRP A 107 -14.94 8.67 -1.11
N ILE A 108 -16.02 7.88 -1.05
CA ILE A 108 -16.08 6.63 -0.28
C ILE A 108 -15.04 5.64 -0.82
N THR A 109 -14.93 5.52 -2.15
CA THR A 109 -13.94 4.68 -2.80
C THR A 109 -12.52 5.14 -2.49
N ALA A 110 -12.21 6.42 -2.65
CA ALA A 110 -10.90 6.98 -2.32
C ALA A 110 -10.52 6.75 -0.84
N SER A 111 -11.48 6.93 0.08
CA SER A 111 -11.28 6.67 1.52
C SER A 111 -10.96 5.20 1.79
N ARG A 112 -11.69 4.26 1.17
CA ARG A 112 -11.41 2.82 1.27
C ARG A 112 -10.04 2.44 0.69
N MET A 113 -9.65 3.05 -0.45
CA MET A 113 -8.33 2.86 -1.05
C MET A 113 -7.23 3.32 -0.12
N LEU A 114 -7.32 4.54 0.42
CA LEU A 114 -6.33 5.08 1.36
C LEU A 114 -6.22 4.23 2.63
N ARG A 115 -7.34 3.74 3.15
CA ARG A 115 -7.32 2.82 4.29
C ARG A 115 -6.53 1.54 3.96
N LYS A 116 -6.83 0.88 2.84
CA LYS A 116 -6.09 -0.31 2.38
C LYS A 116 -4.60 -0.03 2.22
N ILE A 117 -4.23 1.09 1.58
CA ILE A 117 -2.83 1.49 1.37
C ILE A 117 -2.12 1.68 2.71
N ARG A 118 -2.73 2.44 3.64
CA ARG A 118 -2.14 2.70 4.96
C ARG A 118 -2.01 1.43 5.81
N MET A 119 -2.96 0.51 5.74
CA MET A 119 -2.84 -0.81 6.39
C MET A 119 -1.66 -1.60 5.82
N ALA A 120 -1.51 -1.61 4.49
CA ALA A 120 -0.38 -2.29 3.85
C ALA A 120 0.97 -1.66 4.21
N MET A 121 1.04 -0.32 4.33
CA MET A 121 2.21 0.38 4.84
C MET A 121 2.52 -0.02 6.28
N GLY A 122 1.51 -0.03 7.17
CA GLY A 122 1.67 -0.47 8.56
C GLY A 122 2.12 -1.93 8.70
N HIS A 123 1.59 -2.82 7.86
CA HIS A 123 2.05 -4.22 7.79
C HIS A 123 3.50 -4.33 7.30
N ARG A 124 3.92 -3.49 6.36
CA ARG A 124 5.33 -3.45 5.93
C ARG A 124 6.23 -2.94 7.05
N ASP A 125 5.80 -1.89 7.75
CA ASP A 125 6.57 -1.29 8.84
C ASP A 125 6.66 -2.20 10.07
N SER A 126 5.68 -3.09 10.28
CA SER A 126 5.71 -4.08 11.36
C SER A 126 6.72 -5.21 11.13
N ILE A 127 7.17 -5.43 9.89
CA ILE A 127 8.22 -6.40 9.56
C ILE A 127 9.60 -5.86 9.95
N TYR A 128 9.79 -4.54 10.02
CA TYR A 128 11.07 -3.96 10.41
C TYR A 128 11.29 -4.05 11.91
N ARG A 129 12.43 -4.63 12.29
CA ARG A 129 12.98 -4.52 13.63
C ARG A 129 13.96 -3.34 13.64
N LEU A 130 13.71 -2.37 14.52
CA LEU A 130 14.63 -1.25 14.75
C LEU A 130 15.81 -1.74 15.60
N HIS A 131 17.00 -1.17 15.38
CA HIS A 131 18.25 -1.51 16.07
C HIS A 131 19.03 -0.24 16.45
N ASP A 132 20.07 -0.39 17.26
CA ASP A 132 20.99 0.67 17.68
C ASP A 132 20.30 1.85 18.41
N LEU A 133 20.42 3.07 17.86
CA LEU A 133 19.87 4.29 18.45
C LEU A 133 18.43 4.49 17.98
N ILE A 134 17.49 4.31 18.91
CA ILE A 134 16.06 4.45 18.66
C ILE A 134 15.55 5.69 19.39
N GLU A 135 14.99 6.62 18.63
CA GLU A 135 14.25 7.76 19.13
C GLU A 135 12.76 7.41 19.17
N ILE A 136 12.10 7.70 20.30
CA ILE A 136 10.70 7.37 20.53
C ILE A 136 9.97 8.63 20.96
N ASP A 137 8.81 8.88 20.35
CA ASP A 137 7.92 9.97 20.69
C ASP A 137 6.46 9.50 20.78
N ASP A 138 5.66 10.17 21.59
CA ASP A 138 4.25 9.86 21.81
C ASP A 138 3.33 11.03 21.42
N ALA A 139 2.22 10.70 20.76
CA ALA A 139 1.22 11.68 20.34
C ALA A 139 -0.20 11.20 20.67
N LEU A 140 -1.08 12.15 21.00
CA LEU A 140 -2.51 11.88 21.21
C LEU A 140 -3.32 12.39 20.02
N VAL A 141 -3.86 11.47 19.23
CA VAL A 141 -4.57 11.75 17.98
C VAL A 141 -6.07 11.48 18.12
N GLY A 142 -6.90 12.36 17.56
CA GLY A 142 -8.35 12.17 17.49
C GLY A 142 -9.15 12.78 18.65
N GLY A 143 -10.35 12.22 18.88
CA GLY A 143 -11.39 12.72 19.79
C GLY A 143 -12.36 13.72 19.15
N ARG A 144 -13.68 13.50 19.30
CA ARG A 144 -14.70 14.53 19.08
C ARG A 144 -14.64 15.48 20.31
N ARG A 145 -14.29 16.76 20.13
CA ARG A 145 -14.18 17.74 21.24
C ARG A 145 -15.55 17.84 21.97
N SER A 146 -15.65 17.77 23.30
CA SER A 146 -15.08 18.65 24.35
C SER A 146 -14.33 17.89 25.47
N GLY A 147 -13.42 18.56 26.19
CA GLY A 147 -12.73 17.98 27.36
C GLY A 147 -11.27 18.44 27.58
N LYS A 148 -10.56 17.75 28.48
CA LYS A 148 -9.17 18.01 28.88
C LYS A 148 -8.20 17.94 27.68
N ARG A 149 -7.21 18.82 27.63
CA ARG A 149 -6.10 18.78 26.65
C ARG A 149 -4.92 17.95 27.22
N GLY A 150 -4.15 17.32 26.34
CA GLY A 150 -2.97 16.53 26.73
C GLY A 150 -3.31 15.16 27.31
N ARG A 151 -2.39 14.59 28.10
CA ARG A 151 -2.52 13.27 28.72
C ARG A 151 -3.79 13.16 29.58
N GLY A 152 -4.49 12.04 29.46
CA GLY A 152 -5.79 11.81 30.10
C GLY A 152 -6.99 12.47 29.39
N ALA A 153 -6.82 12.96 28.17
CA ALA A 153 -7.93 13.41 27.34
C ALA A 153 -8.77 12.22 26.85
N ALA A 154 -10.00 12.11 27.34
CA ALA A 154 -10.93 11.07 26.94
C ALA A 154 -11.19 11.08 25.42
N GLY A 155 -11.30 9.90 24.82
CA GLY A 155 -11.62 9.73 23.40
C GLY A 155 -10.48 10.01 22.42
N LYS A 156 -9.25 10.24 22.91
CA LYS A 156 -8.05 10.30 22.07
C LYS A 156 -7.33 8.96 22.05
N SER A 157 -6.73 8.63 20.91
CA SER A 157 -5.87 7.47 20.76
C SER A 157 -4.42 7.89 20.98
N ALA A 158 -3.71 7.19 21.87
CA ALA A 158 -2.28 7.34 22.02
C ALA A 158 -1.57 6.62 20.87
N VAL A 159 -0.62 7.29 20.25
CA VAL A 159 0.19 6.79 19.14
C VAL A 159 1.64 6.91 19.55
N LEU A 160 2.34 5.79 19.55
CA LEU A 160 3.78 5.74 19.75
C LEU A 160 4.45 5.65 18.38
N VAL A 161 5.44 6.51 18.15
CA VAL A 161 6.28 6.47 16.95
C VAL A 161 7.71 6.20 17.39
N ALA A 162 8.34 5.21 16.79
CA ALA A 162 9.74 4.90 17.00
C ALA A 162 10.50 5.00 15.68
N VAL A 163 11.67 5.63 15.72
CA VAL A 163 12.53 5.89 14.58
C VAL A 163 13.95 5.44 14.91
N GLU A 164 14.53 4.62 14.03
CA GLU A 164 15.96 4.30 14.07
C GLU A 164 16.75 5.44 13.43
N ASN A 165 17.68 6.01 14.19
CA ASN A 165 18.59 7.03 13.71
C ASN A 165 19.68 6.37 12.84
N ARG A 166 19.83 6.83 11.59
CA ARG A 166 20.72 6.20 10.59
C ARG A 166 21.66 7.20 9.92
N ASP A 167 22.08 8.23 10.65
CA ASP A 167 22.95 9.32 10.15
C ASP A 167 22.54 9.81 8.74
N LYS A 168 23.26 9.38 7.71
CA LYS A 168 23.13 9.80 6.29
C LYS A 168 22.14 8.96 5.47
N ARG A 169 21.39 8.03 6.07
CA ARG A 169 20.42 7.18 5.37
C ARG A 169 18.99 7.50 5.77
N ALA A 170 18.06 7.22 4.87
CA ALA A 170 16.64 7.31 5.18
C ALA A 170 16.31 6.48 6.45
N PRO A 171 15.68 7.09 7.46
CA PRO A 171 15.39 6.44 8.74
C PRO A 171 14.35 5.32 8.56
N ARG A 172 14.48 4.27 9.36
CA ARG A 172 13.42 3.25 9.50
C ARG A 172 12.48 3.70 10.60
N LYS A 173 11.18 3.62 10.34
CA LYS A 173 10.15 4.10 11.26
C LYS A 173 9.11 3.02 11.47
N THR A 174 8.55 2.98 12.67
CA THR A 174 7.35 2.21 12.97
C THR A 174 6.45 3.07 13.83
N ALA A 175 5.15 3.02 13.57
CA ALA A 175 4.14 3.73 14.34
C ALA A 175 3.07 2.74 14.77
N ARG A 176 2.70 2.76 16.04
CA ARG A 176 1.65 1.91 16.59
C ARG A 176 0.72 2.72 17.47
N THR A 177 -0.58 2.47 17.33
CA THR A 177 -1.55 2.91 18.32
C THR A 177 -1.36 2.08 19.58
N LEU A 178 -1.20 2.75 20.72
CA LEU A 178 -1.20 2.10 22.03
C LEU A 178 -2.65 1.75 22.37
N ALA A 179 -2.91 0.46 22.60
CA ALA A 179 -4.20 -0.05 23.01
C ALA A 179 -4.48 0.26 24.48
#